data_AF-A0A383Z294-F1
#
_entry.id   AF-A0A383Z294-F1
#
_cell.length_a   1.000
_cell.length_b   1.000
_cell.length_c   1.000
_cell.angle_alpha   90.00
_cell.angle_beta   90.00
_cell.angle_gamma   90.00
#
_symmetry.space_group_name_H-M   'P 1'
#
loop_
_entity.id
_entity.type
_entity.pdbx_description
1 polymer ?
#
loop_
_entity_poly.entity_id
_entity_poly.type
_entity_poly.pdbx_seq_one_letter_code
_entity_poly.pdbx_strand_id
1 'polypeptide(L)'
;MISQANIYFSNTRGYRFQKYAQERQAELVGSLGGIFYFYSLSQVGLLLVDQRKAMFGYSDHPLNRSFGLPFDYNGTLDVLIAPGQKGILIFWFEKSLLVSRNAGQLVNPVQVREGQHILYSSISEANITIHSVAANENELAVLTQENHLYYGSLGILSSSLIKFADQNIWSKEAVLMFTDVGMLEILTLLPDSISPAFDFQKCPVNIQAILMDPQLQVDVCKVELLQGEFENKMYTIDMNSELELTALMIPRPSTSPVPLVMVSNPHSLGLQAVIYEDGHTYDGNTKHRLNISLRQQQHWGRADPNFTSSIKRPTISTITLDIANKEISCLDLKPLTALISVGCDLEKKIVIQNEISACYNGVLDPVALQDNYSYIIEREAYDPNFRGQKATEDLEVPYHYEKLGCPLLVYYDTPWKPVVELWREGKFQEVVEAEYVLLEVNGLFTYTYSLTADMALCSSQPQNWTTIAKTAGDKGPFAWDRENYVSCHDPNNNAPLRWPEVPYQILGGPTENKVVFDQRNGIYIFFISIVDPYYSYCHLETTFSVYVYGAFPLPIFPPEITIVLLTGATLLSVWLAYMIPKLLHTEQGLRVKGFWVSLRRRCRKSCACVWARC
;
A
#
# COMPACT_ATOMS: atom_id res chain seq x y z
N MET A 1 -19.36 -26.36 -17.63
CA MET A 1 -18.89 -26.62 -16.25
C MET A 1 -17.78 -25.65 -15.90
N ILE A 2 -17.63 -25.26 -14.63
CA ILE A 2 -16.57 -24.35 -14.16
C ILE A 2 -15.17 -24.90 -14.47
N SER A 3 -14.98 -26.22 -14.33
CA SER A 3 -13.74 -26.93 -14.66
C SER A 3 -13.30 -26.83 -16.14
N GLN A 4 -14.22 -26.43 -17.04
CA GLN A 4 -13.96 -26.28 -18.47
C GLN A 4 -13.88 -24.81 -18.91
N ALA A 5 -14.20 -23.86 -18.02
CA ALA A 5 -14.14 -22.44 -18.33
C ALA A 5 -12.69 -21.92 -18.24
N ASN A 6 -12.24 -21.21 -19.28
CA ASN A 6 -10.96 -20.52 -19.27
C ASN A 6 -11.19 -19.03 -19.03
N ILE A 7 -10.80 -18.56 -17.84
CA ILE A 7 -10.86 -17.15 -17.46
C ILE A 7 -9.45 -16.58 -17.60
N TYR A 8 -9.33 -15.36 -18.11
CA TYR A 8 -8.05 -14.66 -18.27
C TYR A 8 -8.15 -13.26 -17.68
N PHE A 9 -7.05 -12.76 -17.12
CA PHE A 9 -6.95 -11.39 -16.63
C PHE A 9 -5.70 -10.72 -17.19
N SER A 10 -5.73 -9.38 -17.28
CA SER A 10 -4.60 -8.58 -17.74
C SER A 10 -4.30 -7.48 -16.73
N ASN A 11 -3.07 -7.46 -16.22
CA ASN A 11 -2.52 -6.35 -15.44
C ASN A 11 -1.77 -5.33 -16.32
N THR A 12 -1.73 -5.54 -17.63
CA THR A 12 -1.04 -4.70 -18.62
C THR A 12 -2.02 -4.02 -19.55
N ARG A 13 -3.22 -3.64 -19.08
CA ARG A 13 -4.22 -2.92 -19.88
C ARG A 13 -4.59 -3.65 -21.20
N GLY A 14 -4.55 -4.98 -21.21
CA GLY A 14 -4.91 -5.81 -22.36
C GLY A 14 -3.74 -6.23 -23.26
N TYR A 15 -2.49 -5.87 -22.96
CA TYR A 15 -1.33 -6.30 -23.78
C TYR A 15 -0.89 -7.74 -23.52
N ARG A 16 -1.03 -8.22 -22.29
CA ARG A 16 -0.71 -9.60 -21.87
C ARG A 16 -1.83 -10.15 -21.02
N PHE A 17 -2.20 -11.39 -21.28
CA PHE A 17 -3.22 -12.10 -20.53
C PHE A 17 -2.59 -13.26 -19.77
N GLN A 18 -2.95 -13.38 -18.51
CA GLN A 18 -2.61 -14.51 -17.66
C GLN A 18 -3.88 -15.30 -17.41
N LYS A 19 -3.77 -16.63 -17.41
CA LYS A 19 -4.91 -17.48 -17.05
C LYS A 19 -5.25 -17.24 -15.59
N TYR A 20 -6.49 -16.84 -15.32
CA TYR A 20 -7.03 -16.73 -13.98
C TYR A 20 -7.33 -18.15 -13.48
N ALA A 21 -6.61 -18.58 -12.46
CA ALA A 21 -6.84 -19.84 -11.78
C ALA A 21 -7.29 -19.53 -10.35
N GLN A 22 -8.54 -19.85 -10.02
CA GLN A 22 -8.99 -19.76 -8.64
C GLN A 22 -8.37 -20.92 -7.85
N GLU A 23 -7.90 -20.67 -6.63
CA GLU A 23 -7.49 -21.76 -5.74
C GLU A 23 -8.66 -22.76 -5.60
N ARG A 24 -8.36 -24.04 -5.80
CA ARG A 24 -9.35 -25.15 -5.80
C ARG A 24 -10.44 -25.06 -6.88
N GLN A 25 -10.20 -24.36 -8.00
CA GLN A 25 -11.15 -24.33 -9.13
C GLN A 25 -11.52 -25.73 -9.67
N ALA A 26 -10.63 -26.71 -9.56
CA ALA A 26 -10.89 -28.10 -9.95
C ALA A 26 -11.87 -28.83 -9.02
N GLU A 27 -12.05 -28.34 -7.79
CA GLU A 27 -12.98 -28.88 -6.79
C GLU A 27 -14.38 -28.24 -6.91
N LEU A 28 -14.51 -27.16 -7.71
CA LEU A 28 -15.77 -26.46 -7.92
C LEU A 28 -16.69 -27.24 -8.87
N VAL A 29 -17.81 -27.70 -8.33
CA VAL A 29 -18.88 -28.39 -9.05
C VAL A 29 -19.88 -27.36 -9.56
N GLY A 30 -20.42 -27.56 -10.77
CA GLY A 30 -21.50 -26.75 -11.34
C GLY A 30 -21.14 -25.93 -12.59
N SER A 31 -21.97 -24.93 -12.88
CA SER A 31 -21.83 -23.98 -13.98
C SER A 31 -21.50 -22.57 -13.48
N LEU A 32 -20.90 -21.77 -14.35
CA LEU A 32 -20.62 -20.36 -14.09
C LEU A 32 -21.84 -19.55 -14.51
N GLY A 33 -22.48 -18.86 -13.56
CA GLY A 33 -23.63 -17.96 -13.78
C GLY A 33 -23.24 -16.54 -14.17
N GLY A 34 -22.02 -16.10 -13.84
CA GLY A 34 -21.52 -14.77 -14.20
C GLY A 34 -20.19 -14.41 -13.54
N ILE A 35 -19.55 -13.35 -14.05
CA ILE A 35 -18.31 -12.77 -13.51
C ILE A 35 -18.57 -11.30 -13.22
N PHE A 36 -18.30 -10.88 -11.99
CA PHE A 36 -18.60 -9.54 -11.50
C PHE A 36 -17.33 -8.91 -10.91
N TYR A 37 -17.14 -7.61 -11.14
CA TYR A 37 -16.12 -6.85 -10.45
C TYR A 37 -16.78 -5.99 -9.37
N PHE A 38 -16.51 -6.29 -8.11
CA PHE A 38 -17.08 -5.58 -6.98
C PHE A 38 -16.17 -4.44 -6.54
N TYR A 39 -16.47 -3.23 -6.98
CA TYR A 39 -15.72 -2.02 -6.60
C TYR A 39 -15.66 -1.82 -5.08
N SER A 40 -16.71 -2.23 -4.35
CA SER A 40 -16.79 -2.13 -2.88
C SER A 40 -15.83 -3.07 -2.15
N LEU A 41 -15.26 -4.07 -2.83
CA LEU A 41 -14.26 -5.00 -2.28
C LEU A 41 -12.92 -4.94 -3.04
N SER A 42 -12.89 -4.29 -4.22
CA SER A 42 -11.82 -4.39 -5.21
C SER A 42 -11.50 -5.84 -5.62
N GLN A 43 -12.54 -6.67 -5.75
CA GLN A 43 -12.41 -8.11 -5.99
C GLN A 43 -13.27 -8.58 -7.18
N VAL A 44 -12.83 -9.68 -7.79
CA VAL A 44 -13.63 -10.41 -8.77
C VAL A 44 -14.47 -11.44 -8.03
N GLY A 45 -15.79 -11.38 -8.24
CA GLY A 45 -16.76 -12.37 -7.77
C GLY A 45 -17.23 -13.25 -8.93
N LEU A 46 -17.19 -14.56 -8.71
CA LEU A 46 -17.71 -15.57 -9.63
C LEU A 46 -19.02 -16.11 -9.07
N LEU A 47 -20.11 -16.00 -9.84
CA LEU A 47 -21.38 -16.62 -9.46
C LEU A 47 -21.35 -18.09 -9.88
N LEU A 48 -21.31 -18.97 -8.90
CA LEU A 48 -21.28 -20.42 -9.08
C LEU A 48 -22.68 -20.97 -8.89
N VAL A 49 -23.13 -21.85 -9.79
CA VAL A 49 -24.47 -22.44 -9.76
C VAL A 49 -24.35 -23.95 -9.76
N ASP A 50 -24.92 -24.61 -8.76
CA ASP A 50 -25.01 -26.06 -8.65
C ASP A 50 -26.38 -26.49 -8.10
N GLN A 51 -27.02 -27.46 -8.75
CA GLN A 51 -28.30 -28.05 -8.31
C GLN A 51 -29.38 -27.03 -7.84
N ARG A 52 -29.60 -25.94 -8.59
CA ARG A 52 -30.53 -24.83 -8.26
C ARG A 52 -30.16 -24.01 -7.01
N LYS A 53 -28.93 -24.15 -6.51
CA LYS A 53 -28.34 -23.22 -5.56
C LYS A 53 -27.26 -22.41 -6.26
N ALA A 54 -27.10 -21.17 -5.84
CA ALA A 54 -26.01 -20.33 -6.28
C ALA A 54 -25.24 -19.75 -5.10
N MET A 55 -23.96 -19.46 -5.31
CA MET A 55 -23.10 -18.81 -4.34
C MET A 55 -22.00 -18.03 -5.04
N PHE A 56 -21.50 -16.97 -4.40
CA PHE A 56 -20.37 -16.23 -4.92
C PHE A 56 -19.05 -16.80 -4.41
N GLY A 57 -18.12 -17.06 -5.33
CA GLY A 57 -16.71 -17.29 -5.03
C GLY A 57 -15.89 -16.04 -5.30
N TYR A 58 -15.05 -15.63 -4.35
CA TYR A 58 -14.23 -14.42 -4.45
C TYR A 58 -12.77 -14.77 -4.75
N SER A 59 -12.07 -13.84 -5.41
CA SER A 59 -10.67 -14.02 -5.81
C SER A 59 -9.70 -14.09 -4.62
N ASP A 60 -9.89 -13.23 -3.61
CA ASP A 60 -8.86 -12.97 -2.58
C ASP A 60 -9.45 -12.65 -1.19
N HIS A 61 -10.55 -13.29 -0.78
CA HIS A 61 -11.06 -13.19 0.61
C HIS A 61 -10.06 -13.82 1.60
N PRO A 62 -10.03 -13.43 2.89
CA PRO A 62 -9.01 -13.92 3.80
C PRO A 62 -9.12 -15.43 4.02
N LEU A 63 -7.94 -15.97 4.31
CA LEU A 63 -7.58 -17.37 4.49
C LEU A 63 -8.78 -18.29 4.81
N ASN A 64 -9.04 -19.22 3.88
CA ASN A 64 -9.99 -20.35 3.95
C ASN A 64 -11.50 -20.07 3.77
N ARG A 65 -11.98 -18.81 3.63
CA ARG A 65 -13.41 -18.54 3.36
C ARG A 65 -13.62 -17.67 2.12
N SER A 66 -13.43 -18.26 0.95
CA SER A 66 -13.60 -17.58 -0.34
C SER A 66 -15.04 -17.62 -0.89
N PHE A 67 -16.04 -18.02 -0.10
CA PHE A 67 -17.42 -18.19 -0.57
C PHE A 67 -18.46 -17.42 0.26
N GLY A 68 -19.43 -16.84 -0.42
CA GLY A 68 -20.67 -16.34 0.18
C GLY A 68 -21.62 -17.46 0.58
N LEU A 69 -22.69 -17.13 1.31
CA LEU A 69 -23.71 -18.12 1.66
C LEU A 69 -24.50 -18.54 0.42
N PRO A 70 -24.83 -19.85 0.28
CA PRO A 70 -25.63 -20.33 -0.83
C PRO A 70 -27.08 -19.85 -0.73
N PHE A 71 -27.67 -19.50 -1.87
CA PHE A 71 -29.05 -19.04 -2.00
C PHE A 71 -29.77 -19.77 -3.13
N ASP A 72 -31.10 -19.68 -3.16
CA ASP A 72 -31.92 -20.34 -4.19
C ASP A 72 -31.76 -19.67 -5.55
N TYR A 73 -31.48 -20.48 -6.56
CA TYR A 73 -31.24 -20.05 -7.94
C TYR A 73 -32.28 -20.69 -8.87
N ASN A 74 -33.38 -19.97 -9.05
CA ASN A 74 -34.53 -20.41 -9.83
C ASN A 74 -34.57 -19.70 -11.19
N GLY A 75 -34.10 -20.40 -12.23
CA GLY A 75 -33.98 -19.84 -13.57
C GLY A 75 -32.68 -19.04 -13.74
N THR A 76 -32.49 -18.43 -14.92
CA THR A 76 -31.33 -17.58 -15.17
C THR A 76 -31.62 -16.19 -14.62
N LEU A 77 -31.05 -15.85 -13.47
CA LEU A 77 -31.29 -14.57 -12.81
C LEU A 77 -30.61 -13.43 -13.56
N ASP A 78 -31.39 -12.42 -13.95
CA ASP A 78 -30.86 -11.14 -14.37
C ASP A 78 -30.30 -10.40 -13.15
N VAL A 79 -29.15 -9.75 -13.33
CA VAL A 79 -28.45 -9.05 -12.25
C VAL A 79 -28.41 -7.56 -12.55
N LEU A 80 -29.06 -6.78 -11.69
CA LEU A 80 -29.04 -5.33 -11.73
C LEU A 80 -28.17 -4.79 -10.59
N ILE A 81 -27.23 -3.93 -10.94
CA ILE A 81 -26.39 -3.21 -9.99
C ILE A 81 -27.02 -1.83 -9.80
N ALA A 82 -27.47 -1.54 -8.58
CA ALA A 82 -28.12 -0.27 -8.30
C ALA A 82 -27.11 0.90 -8.47
N PRO A 83 -27.48 1.98 -9.17
CA PRO A 83 -26.63 3.16 -9.28
C PRO A 83 -26.41 3.82 -7.91
N GLY A 84 -25.24 4.39 -7.69
CA GLY A 84 -24.86 5.09 -6.45
C GLY A 84 -24.56 4.19 -5.23
N GLN A 85 -25.27 3.08 -5.04
CA GLN A 85 -25.03 2.16 -3.93
C GLN A 85 -24.08 1.01 -4.28
N LYS A 86 -22.82 1.20 -3.88
CA LYS A 86 -21.71 0.29 -4.19
C LYS A 86 -21.83 -1.00 -3.38
N GLY A 87 -22.02 -2.12 -4.08
CA GLY A 87 -22.10 -3.46 -3.48
C GLY A 87 -23.53 -4.00 -3.30
N ILE A 88 -24.56 -3.25 -3.72
CA ILE A 88 -25.92 -3.77 -3.83
C ILE A 88 -26.11 -4.47 -5.17
N LEU A 89 -26.65 -5.69 -5.11
CA LEU A 89 -27.01 -6.49 -6.27
C LEU A 89 -28.47 -6.89 -6.16
N ILE A 90 -29.21 -6.76 -7.25
CA ILE A 90 -30.60 -7.18 -7.34
C ILE A 90 -30.64 -8.31 -8.37
N PHE A 91 -31.13 -9.47 -7.94
CA PHE A 91 -31.28 -10.65 -8.78
C PHE A 91 -32.76 -10.89 -9.02
N TRP A 92 -33.17 -11.05 -10.27
CA TRP A 92 -34.56 -11.31 -10.56
C TRP A 92 -34.76 -12.23 -11.77
N PHE A 93 -35.84 -13.00 -11.74
CA PHE A 93 -36.32 -13.81 -12.87
C PHE A 93 -37.72 -14.31 -12.56
N GLU A 94 -38.71 -13.98 -13.40
CA GLU A 94 -40.11 -14.39 -13.27
C GLU A 94 -40.67 -14.24 -11.85
N LYS A 95 -40.60 -15.28 -11.00
CA LYS A 95 -41.13 -15.30 -9.62
C LYS A 95 -40.06 -15.15 -8.54
N SER A 96 -38.83 -14.85 -8.90
CA SER A 96 -37.71 -14.66 -7.99
C SER A 96 -37.27 -13.20 -7.97
N LEU A 97 -37.17 -12.62 -6.78
CA LEU A 97 -36.52 -11.32 -6.56
C LEU A 97 -35.71 -11.38 -5.27
N LEU A 98 -34.40 -11.22 -5.41
CA LEU A 98 -33.43 -11.32 -4.33
C LEU A 98 -32.56 -10.06 -4.32
N VAL A 99 -32.08 -9.68 -3.14
CA VAL A 99 -31.16 -8.55 -2.97
C VAL A 99 -29.97 -8.97 -2.13
N SER A 100 -28.79 -8.57 -2.57
CA SER A 100 -27.56 -8.59 -1.79
C SER A 100 -27.12 -7.17 -1.48
N ARG A 101 -26.59 -6.94 -0.28
CA ARG A 101 -26.08 -5.62 0.15
C ARG A 101 -24.58 -5.60 0.42
N ASN A 102 -23.94 -6.75 0.30
CA ASN A 102 -22.54 -6.98 0.63
C ASN A 102 -21.87 -7.76 -0.49
N ALA A 103 -22.11 -7.34 -1.72
CA ALA A 103 -21.46 -7.86 -2.92
C ALA A 103 -21.59 -9.39 -3.10
N GLY A 104 -22.76 -9.95 -2.77
CA GLY A 104 -23.07 -11.36 -2.96
C GLY A 104 -22.74 -12.28 -1.79
N GLN A 105 -22.24 -11.76 -0.66
CA GLN A 105 -21.93 -12.61 0.50
C GLN A 105 -23.19 -13.14 1.17
N LEU A 106 -24.22 -12.29 1.25
CA LEU A 106 -25.56 -12.63 1.69
C LEU A 106 -26.56 -12.19 0.62
N VAL A 107 -27.47 -13.07 0.26
CA VAL A 107 -28.52 -12.82 -0.72
C VAL A 107 -29.84 -13.25 -0.11
N ASN A 108 -30.77 -12.31 0.04
CA ASN A 108 -32.05 -12.54 0.70
C ASN A 108 -33.22 -12.22 -0.24
N PRO A 109 -34.34 -12.95 -0.14
CA PRO A 109 -35.55 -12.63 -0.89
C PRO A 109 -36.14 -11.29 -0.45
N VAL A 110 -36.80 -10.61 -1.39
CA VAL A 110 -37.56 -9.39 -1.10
C VAL A 110 -38.94 -9.76 -0.57
N GLN A 111 -39.28 -9.21 0.59
CA GLN A 111 -40.55 -9.47 1.29
C GLN A 111 -41.69 -8.65 0.68
N VAL A 112 -42.93 -9.15 0.74
CA VAL A 112 -44.12 -8.40 0.31
C VAL A 112 -44.91 -8.01 1.56
N ARG A 113 -45.25 -6.72 1.67
CA ARG A 113 -45.93 -6.10 2.81
C ARG A 113 -47.30 -5.56 2.45
N GLU A 114 -48.18 -5.57 3.44
CA GLU A 114 -49.46 -4.87 3.46
C GLU A 114 -49.55 -4.10 4.79
N GLY A 115 -49.53 -2.77 4.72
CA GLY A 115 -49.31 -1.91 5.89
C GLY A 115 -48.02 -2.26 6.64
N GLN A 116 -48.12 -2.47 7.95
CA GLN A 116 -46.98 -2.85 8.80
C GLN A 116 -46.65 -4.35 8.79
N HIS A 117 -47.48 -5.20 8.18
CA HIS A 117 -47.35 -6.65 8.27
C HIS A 117 -46.63 -7.23 7.04
N ILE A 118 -45.76 -8.20 7.27
CA ILE A 118 -45.18 -9.02 6.21
C ILE A 118 -46.25 -10.04 5.80
N LEU A 119 -46.79 -9.89 4.61
CA LEU A 119 -47.81 -10.76 4.05
C LEU A 119 -47.17 -12.04 3.49
N TYR A 120 -46.05 -11.89 2.78
CA TYR A 120 -45.27 -12.99 2.21
C TYR A 120 -43.78 -12.77 2.39
N SER A 121 -43.02 -13.84 2.64
CA SER A 121 -41.57 -13.75 2.85
C SER A 121 -40.81 -13.60 1.53
N SER A 122 -41.45 -13.90 0.39
CA SER A 122 -40.91 -13.71 -0.95
C SER A 122 -42.00 -13.44 -2.01
N ILE A 123 -41.60 -12.89 -3.16
CA ILE A 123 -42.46 -12.74 -4.35
C ILE A 123 -42.97 -14.09 -4.87
N SER A 124 -42.17 -15.15 -4.71
CA SER A 124 -42.54 -16.51 -5.13
C SER A 124 -43.71 -17.04 -4.31
N GLU A 125 -43.68 -16.85 -2.99
CA GLU A 125 -44.79 -17.21 -2.09
C GLU A 125 -46.06 -16.39 -2.37
N ALA A 126 -45.89 -15.11 -2.75
CA ALA A 126 -46.99 -14.25 -3.17
C ALA A 126 -47.57 -14.62 -4.54
N ASN A 127 -46.95 -15.57 -5.26
CA ASN A 127 -47.33 -15.99 -6.61
C ASN A 127 -47.39 -14.82 -7.62
N ILE A 128 -46.48 -13.85 -7.49
CA ILE A 128 -46.38 -12.68 -8.36
C ILE A 128 -45.41 -12.96 -9.50
N THR A 129 -45.75 -12.57 -10.73
CA THR A 129 -44.90 -12.74 -11.91
C THR A 129 -44.32 -11.40 -12.37
N ILE A 130 -43.01 -11.23 -12.24
CA ILE A 130 -42.28 -10.01 -12.60
C ILE A 130 -42.26 -9.84 -14.12
N HIS A 131 -42.56 -8.62 -14.57
CA HIS A 131 -42.42 -8.19 -15.95
C HIS A 131 -41.22 -7.26 -16.14
N SER A 132 -41.05 -6.27 -15.27
CA SER A 132 -39.96 -5.29 -15.33
C SER A 132 -39.55 -4.87 -13.92
N VAL A 133 -38.26 -4.58 -13.73
CA VAL A 133 -37.67 -4.11 -12.47
C VAL A 133 -36.85 -2.87 -12.75
N ALA A 134 -37.03 -1.82 -11.94
CA ALA A 134 -36.16 -0.65 -11.92
C ALA A 134 -35.65 -0.42 -10.50
N ALA A 135 -34.43 0.08 -10.38
CA ALA A 135 -33.89 0.50 -9.11
C ALA A 135 -33.04 1.75 -9.27
N ASN A 136 -33.00 2.55 -8.21
CA ASN A 136 -32.11 3.70 -8.07
C ASN A 136 -31.29 3.55 -6.77
N GLU A 137 -30.75 4.64 -6.24
CA GLU A 137 -29.93 4.64 -5.02
C GLU A 137 -30.65 3.98 -3.83
N ASN A 138 -31.90 4.34 -3.52
CA ASN A 138 -32.62 3.85 -2.34
C ASN A 138 -33.97 3.18 -2.68
N GLU A 139 -34.31 3.09 -3.96
CA GLU A 139 -35.66 2.80 -4.44
C GLU A 139 -35.66 1.57 -5.34
N LEU A 140 -36.74 0.80 -5.27
CA LEU A 140 -36.99 -0.39 -6.07
C LEU A 140 -38.44 -0.34 -6.57
N ALA A 141 -38.65 -0.54 -7.86
CA ALA A 141 -39.97 -0.66 -8.45
C ALA A 141 -40.07 -1.94 -9.26
N VAL A 142 -41.23 -2.60 -9.17
CA VAL A 142 -41.51 -3.86 -9.86
C VAL A 142 -42.87 -3.76 -10.54
N LEU A 143 -42.89 -3.95 -11.86
CA LEU A 143 -44.10 -4.09 -12.65
C LEU A 143 -44.35 -5.58 -12.88
N THR A 144 -45.58 -6.04 -12.65
CA THR A 144 -45.95 -7.45 -12.80
C THR A 144 -46.75 -7.70 -14.07
N GLN A 145 -46.80 -8.96 -14.52
CA GLN A 145 -47.61 -9.36 -15.68
C GLN A 145 -49.11 -9.24 -15.41
N GLU A 146 -49.52 -9.29 -14.14
CA GLU A 146 -50.88 -9.07 -13.68
C GLU A 146 -51.27 -7.59 -13.58
N ASN A 147 -50.46 -6.68 -14.15
CA ASN A 147 -50.70 -5.24 -14.17
C ASN A 147 -50.72 -4.58 -12.79
N HIS A 148 -49.86 -5.03 -11.90
CA HIS A 148 -49.67 -4.41 -10.59
C HIS A 148 -48.31 -3.72 -10.54
N LEU A 149 -48.29 -2.51 -9.97
CA LEU A 149 -47.07 -1.78 -9.67
C LEU A 149 -46.75 -1.96 -8.18
N TYR A 150 -45.53 -2.40 -7.89
CA TYR A 150 -45.00 -2.51 -6.55
C TYR A 150 -43.84 -1.54 -6.38
N TYR A 151 -43.75 -0.99 -5.17
CA TYR A 151 -42.68 -0.08 -4.77
C TYR A 151 -42.00 -0.60 -3.50
N GLY A 152 -40.68 -0.39 -3.40
CA GLY A 152 -39.88 -0.83 -2.27
C GLY A 152 -38.71 0.11 -2.00
N SER A 153 -38.17 0.01 -0.79
CA SER A 153 -36.94 0.68 -0.40
C SER A 153 -35.78 -0.30 -0.28
N LEU A 154 -34.62 0.10 -0.78
CA LEU A 154 -33.35 -0.60 -0.64
C LEU A 154 -32.65 -0.15 0.66
N GLY A 155 -33.29 -0.44 1.79
CA GLY A 155 -32.70 -0.18 3.12
C GLY A 155 -31.62 -1.20 3.49
N ILE A 156 -30.85 -0.89 4.53
CA ILE A 156 -29.66 -1.66 4.96
C ILE A 156 -29.95 -3.06 5.55
N LEU A 157 -31.09 -3.27 6.24
CA LEU A 157 -31.43 -4.53 6.90
C LEU A 157 -32.45 -5.39 6.16
N SER A 158 -33.49 -4.80 5.59
CA SER A 158 -34.55 -5.52 4.90
C SER A 158 -35.05 -4.74 3.70
N SER A 159 -35.43 -5.46 2.64
CA SER A 159 -36.05 -4.89 1.46
C SER A 159 -37.45 -5.46 1.36
N SER A 160 -38.42 -4.57 1.25
CA SER A 160 -39.83 -4.92 1.19
C SER A 160 -40.51 -4.18 0.06
N LEU A 161 -41.50 -4.83 -0.54
CA LEU A 161 -42.39 -4.25 -1.53
C LEU A 161 -43.78 -4.03 -0.94
N ILE A 162 -44.42 -2.94 -1.33
CA ILE A 162 -45.83 -2.68 -1.13
C ILE A 162 -46.51 -2.58 -2.50
N LYS A 163 -47.74 -3.09 -2.58
CA LYS A 163 -48.57 -2.99 -3.78
C LYS A 163 -49.20 -1.61 -3.84
N PHE A 164 -49.12 -0.93 -4.99
CA PHE A 164 -49.92 0.27 -5.23
C PHE A 164 -51.33 -0.08 -5.71
N ALA A 165 -52.25 0.86 -5.55
CA ALA A 165 -53.63 0.70 -6.02
C ALA A 165 -53.66 0.35 -7.52
N ASP A 166 -54.62 -0.49 -7.91
CA ASP A 166 -54.72 -1.01 -9.27
C ASP A 166 -54.85 0.15 -10.27
N GLN A 167 -53.86 0.26 -11.15
CA GLN A 167 -53.87 1.20 -12.26
C GLN A 167 -53.68 0.42 -13.55
N ASN A 168 -54.42 0.79 -14.60
CA ASN A 168 -54.37 0.08 -15.86
C ASN A 168 -53.14 0.54 -16.68
N ILE A 169 -51.95 0.06 -16.31
CA ILE A 169 -50.67 0.58 -16.82
C ILE A 169 -49.92 -0.42 -17.72
N TRP A 170 -50.37 -1.67 -17.76
CA TRP A 170 -49.62 -2.76 -18.39
C TRP A 170 -49.72 -2.75 -19.91
N SER A 171 -48.54 -2.81 -20.53
CA SER A 171 -48.34 -3.23 -21.91
C SER A 171 -47.19 -4.23 -21.93
N LYS A 172 -47.11 -5.09 -22.96
CA LYS A 172 -46.00 -6.06 -23.10
C LYS A 172 -44.62 -5.40 -23.28
N GLU A 173 -44.63 -4.14 -23.67
CA GLU A 173 -43.43 -3.35 -24.00
C GLU A 173 -43.14 -2.30 -22.91
N ALA A 174 -43.85 -2.37 -21.77
CA ALA A 174 -43.70 -1.43 -20.67
C ALA A 174 -42.40 -1.71 -19.90
N VAL A 175 -41.61 -0.66 -19.70
CA VAL A 175 -40.37 -0.70 -18.91
C VAL A 175 -40.41 0.40 -17.86
N LEU A 176 -39.85 0.10 -16.69
CA LEU A 176 -39.73 1.04 -15.58
C LEU A 176 -38.39 1.80 -15.63
N MET A 177 -38.39 3.08 -15.28
CA MET A 177 -37.18 3.87 -15.11
C MET A 177 -37.39 4.94 -14.03
N PHE A 178 -36.46 5.07 -13.08
CA PHE A 178 -36.45 6.23 -12.18
C PHE A 178 -35.76 7.41 -12.88
N THR A 179 -36.39 8.58 -12.85
CA THR A 179 -35.80 9.83 -13.38
C THR A 179 -35.18 10.67 -12.29
N ASP A 180 -35.84 10.74 -11.14
CA ASP A 180 -35.39 11.43 -9.93
C ASP A 180 -35.87 10.66 -8.69
N VAL A 181 -35.44 11.09 -7.50
CA VAL A 181 -35.89 10.52 -6.22
C VAL A 181 -37.41 10.65 -6.11
N GLY A 182 -38.10 9.53 -5.87
CA GLY A 182 -39.56 9.51 -5.75
C GLY A 182 -40.31 9.72 -7.07
N MET A 183 -39.62 9.76 -8.22
CA MET A 183 -40.21 9.94 -9.54
C MET A 183 -39.91 8.72 -10.43
N LEU A 184 -40.95 7.94 -10.70
CA LEU A 184 -40.87 6.75 -11.54
C LEU A 184 -41.56 7.02 -12.88
N GLU A 185 -40.86 6.82 -13.99
CA GLU A 185 -41.45 6.82 -15.33
C GLU A 185 -41.73 5.40 -15.81
N ILE A 186 -42.93 5.22 -16.34
CA ILE A 186 -43.31 4.00 -17.05
C ILE A 186 -43.28 4.32 -18.53
N LEU A 187 -42.35 3.66 -19.24
CA LEU A 187 -42.08 3.88 -20.64
C LEU A 187 -42.77 2.78 -21.45
N THR A 188 -43.62 3.16 -22.40
CA THR A 188 -44.20 2.23 -23.38
C THR A 188 -43.74 2.64 -24.77
N LEU A 189 -43.28 1.68 -25.57
CA LEU A 189 -42.85 1.92 -26.94
C LEU A 189 -44.02 2.46 -27.78
N LEU A 190 -43.77 3.53 -28.54
CA LEU A 190 -44.67 3.99 -29.59
C LEU A 190 -44.07 3.58 -30.93
N PRO A 191 -44.62 2.55 -31.60
CA PRO A 191 -44.10 2.12 -32.89
C PRO A 191 -44.38 3.19 -33.96
N ASP A 192 -43.32 3.73 -34.55
CA ASP A 192 -43.41 4.55 -35.75
C ASP A 192 -43.33 3.64 -36.98
N SER A 193 -44.32 3.73 -37.87
CA SER A 193 -44.34 2.94 -39.12
C SER A 193 -43.43 3.52 -40.21
N ILE A 194 -42.92 4.74 -40.03
CA ILE A 194 -42.22 5.52 -41.06
C ILE A 194 -40.72 5.71 -40.73
N SER A 195 -40.34 5.65 -39.45
CA SER A 195 -38.97 5.86 -38.98
C SER A 195 -38.44 4.64 -38.20
N PRO A 196 -37.14 4.29 -38.33
CA PRO A 196 -36.50 3.33 -37.44
C PRO A 196 -36.21 3.88 -36.04
N ALA A 197 -36.55 5.15 -35.77
CA ALA A 197 -36.46 5.74 -34.45
C ALA A 197 -37.61 5.29 -33.56
N PHE A 198 -37.30 4.95 -32.31
CA PHE A 198 -38.31 4.62 -31.30
C PHE A 198 -38.67 5.88 -30.51
N ASP A 199 -39.96 6.17 -30.41
CA ASP A 199 -40.49 7.13 -29.44
C ASP A 199 -41.12 6.37 -28.26
N PHE A 200 -41.25 7.03 -27.11
CA PHE A 200 -41.77 6.43 -25.90
C PHE A 200 -42.88 7.27 -25.31
N GLN A 201 -44.03 6.64 -25.06
CA GLN A 201 -45.03 7.21 -24.18
C GLN A 201 -44.52 7.13 -22.75
N LYS A 202 -44.42 8.28 -22.10
CA LYS A 202 -43.96 8.41 -20.71
C LYS A 202 -45.14 8.64 -19.78
N CYS A 203 -45.31 7.76 -18.81
CA CYS A 203 -46.27 7.94 -17.72
C CYS A 203 -45.50 8.19 -16.40
N PRO A 204 -45.39 9.45 -15.95
CA PRO A 204 -44.72 9.77 -14.70
C PRO A 204 -45.62 9.41 -13.51
N VAL A 205 -45.04 8.74 -12.53
CA VAL A 205 -45.66 8.30 -11.29
C VAL A 205 -44.92 8.98 -10.14
N ASN A 206 -45.63 9.85 -9.41
CA ASN A 206 -45.12 10.47 -8.20
C ASN A 206 -45.32 9.50 -7.03
N ILE A 207 -44.23 8.86 -6.60
CA ILE A 207 -44.23 7.87 -5.53
C ILE A 207 -44.64 8.51 -4.21
N GLN A 208 -44.14 9.72 -3.91
CA GLN A 208 -44.45 10.43 -2.67
C GLN A 208 -45.95 10.68 -2.51
N ALA A 209 -46.62 11.12 -3.58
CA ALA A 209 -48.05 11.35 -3.56
C ALA A 209 -48.85 10.06 -3.29
N ILE A 210 -48.39 8.92 -3.82
CA ILE A 210 -49.03 7.61 -3.61
C ILE A 210 -48.80 7.12 -2.18
N LEU A 211 -47.57 7.23 -1.65
CA LEU A 211 -47.25 6.78 -0.28
C LEU A 211 -48.01 7.55 0.81
N MET A 212 -48.51 8.75 0.49
CA MET A 212 -49.35 9.55 1.39
C MET A 212 -50.81 9.08 1.42
N ASP A 213 -51.21 8.11 0.59
CA ASP A 213 -52.56 7.53 0.64
C ASP A 213 -52.78 6.78 1.97
N PRO A 214 -53.76 7.20 2.80
CA PRO A 214 -54.08 6.52 4.05
C PRO A 214 -54.41 5.03 3.89
N GLN A 215 -54.88 4.60 2.72
CA GLN A 215 -55.22 3.19 2.45
C GLN A 215 -53.99 2.27 2.49
N LEU A 216 -52.80 2.79 2.18
CA LEU A 216 -51.56 2.01 2.19
C LEU A 216 -51.02 1.77 3.61
N GLN A 217 -51.53 2.47 4.63
CA GLN A 217 -51.11 2.35 6.03
C GLN A 217 -49.58 2.46 6.22
N VAL A 218 -48.95 3.38 5.48
CA VAL A 218 -47.51 3.62 5.54
C VAL A 218 -47.21 4.61 6.67
N ASP A 219 -46.31 4.22 7.57
CA ASP A 219 -45.83 5.10 8.64
C ASP A 219 -45.04 6.29 8.10
N VAL A 220 -45.09 7.41 8.80
CA VAL A 220 -44.29 8.59 8.49
C VAL A 220 -42.82 8.34 8.81
N CYS A 221 -41.92 8.83 7.96
CA CYS A 221 -40.48 8.69 8.13
C CYS A 221 -40.02 9.20 9.50
N LYS A 222 -39.36 8.35 10.30
CA LYS A 222 -38.94 8.69 11.67
C LYS A 222 -37.75 9.65 11.75
N VAL A 223 -37.10 9.97 10.64
CA VAL A 223 -35.90 10.82 10.59
C VAL A 223 -36.22 12.10 9.82
N GLU A 224 -35.79 13.23 10.35
CA GLU A 224 -35.90 14.55 9.69
C GLU A 224 -34.67 14.85 8.84
N LEU A 225 -33.49 14.55 9.38
CA LEU A 225 -32.22 14.85 8.74
C LEU A 225 -31.20 13.75 9.03
N LEU A 226 -30.47 13.35 7.99
CA LEU A 226 -29.25 12.57 8.09
C LEU A 226 -28.24 13.18 7.11
N GLN A 227 -27.12 13.67 7.61
CA GLN A 227 -26.09 14.30 6.79
C GLN A 227 -24.70 14.01 7.34
N GLY A 228 -23.68 14.01 6.49
CA GLY A 228 -22.30 13.78 6.88
C GLY A 228 -21.36 14.31 5.83
N GLU A 229 -20.24 14.90 6.25
CA GLU A 229 -19.31 15.56 5.33
C GLU A 229 -18.60 14.59 4.39
N PHE A 230 -18.65 13.28 4.68
CA PHE A 230 -17.99 12.24 3.92
C PHE A 230 -18.79 11.77 2.70
N GLU A 231 -20.06 12.16 2.57
CA GLU A 231 -20.93 11.68 1.51
C GLU A 231 -20.32 11.86 0.11
N ASN A 232 -20.33 10.78 -0.67
CA ASN A 232 -19.81 10.72 -2.04
C ASN A 232 -18.32 11.08 -2.19
N LYS A 233 -17.55 11.04 -1.10
CA LYS A 233 -16.09 11.24 -1.13
C LYS A 233 -15.32 9.92 -1.13
N MET A 234 -14.04 10.03 -1.50
CA MET A 234 -13.07 8.95 -1.40
C MET A 234 -11.96 9.37 -0.43
N TYR A 235 -11.63 8.48 0.50
CA TYR A 235 -10.55 8.65 1.47
C TYR A 235 -9.53 7.54 1.32
N THR A 236 -8.30 7.81 1.74
CA THR A 236 -7.22 6.83 1.76
C THR A 236 -6.77 6.61 3.20
N ILE A 237 -6.65 5.34 3.59
CA ILE A 237 -6.09 4.89 4.86
C ILE A 237 -4.88 4.03 4.53
N ASP A 238 -3.71 4.52 4.91
CA ASP A 238 -2.48 3.74 4.91
C ASP A 238 -2.32 2.98 6.24
N MET A 239 -1.32 2.11 6.33
CA MET A 239 -0.97 1.42 7.57
C MET A 239 -0.72 2.43 8.70
N ASN A 240 -1.15 2.05 9.90
CA ASN A 240 -1.08 2.87 11.12
C ASN A 240 -1.81 4.24 11.07
N SER A 241 -2.47 4.59 9.95
CA SER A 241 -3.31 5.77 9.87
C SER A 241 -4.71 5.54 10.47
N GLU A 242 -5.28 6.59 11.05
CA GLU A 242 -6.67 6.65 11.52
C GLU A 242 -7.45 7.69 10.73
N LEU A 243 -8.69 7.37 10.40
CA LEU A 243 -9.63 8.26 9.74
C LEU A 243 -10.88 8.40 10.59
N GLU A 244 -11.17 9.63 10.99
CA GLU A 244 -12.37 10.00 11.74
C GLU A 244 -13.37 10.66 10.80
N LEU A 245 -14.57 10.09 10.72
CA LEU A 245 -15.70 10.64 9.98
C LEU A 245 -16.82 10.98 10.97
N THR A 246 -17.63 11.98 10.62
CA THR A 246 -18.77 12.37 11.45
C THR A 246 -20.05 12.49 10.63
N ALA A 247 -21.17 12.17 11.28
CA ALA A 247 -22.51 12.39 10.74
C ALA A 247 -23.42 13.02 11.80
N LEU A 248 -24.41 13.77 11.35
CA LEU A 248 -25.47 14.34 12.15
C LEU A 248 -26.79 13.68 11.76
N MET A 249 -27.55 13.27 12.78
CA MET A 249 -28.89 12.72 12.63
C MET A 249 -29.85 13.49 13.53
N ILE A 250 -31.02 13.84 12.98
CA ILE A 250 -32.11 14.48 13.72
C ILE A 250 -33.34 13.58 13.56
N PRO A 251 -33.80 12.92 14.64
CA PRO A 251 -35.03 12.15 14.63
C PRO A 251 -36.24 13.09 14.68
N ARG A 252 -37.39 12.62 14.20
CA ARG A 252 -38.66 13.27 14.46
C ARG A 252 -39.00 13.22 15.96
N PRO A 253 -39.78 14.19 16.47
CA PRO A 253 -40.24 14.17 17.85
C PRO A 253 -40.89 12.83 18.22
N SER A 254 -40.53 12.30 19.38
CA SER A 254 -41.06 11.04 19.94
C SER A 254 -40.80 9.78 19.11
N THR A 255 -39.83 9.81 18.18
CA THR A 255 -39.36 8.62 17.46
C THR A 255 -37.96 8.21 17.94
N SER A 256 -37.60 6.95 17.68
CA SER A 256 -36.28 6.41 18.03
C SER A 256 -35.71 5.63 16.84
N PRO A 257 -35.19 6.33 15.81
CA PRO A 257 -34.48 5.67 14.72
C PRO A 257 -33.17 5.05 15.21
N VAL A 258 -32.79 3.93 14.60
CA VAL A 258 -31.57 3.19 14.94
C VAL A 258 -30.58 3.36 13.79
N PRO A 259 -29.60 4.26 13.88
CA PRO A 259 -28.60 4.39 12.83
C PRO A 259 -27.65 3.19 12.85
N LEU A 260 -27.23 2.77 11.67
CA LEU A 260 -26.34 1.65 11.46
C LEU A 260 -25.23 2.05 10.50
N VAL A 261 -23.98 1.87 10.94
CA VAL A 261 -22.80 2.04 10.10
C VAL A 261 -22.29 0.65 9.72
N MET A 262 -22.04 0.44 8.43
CA MET A 262 -21.48 -0.80 7.91
C MET A 262 -20.33 -0.53 6.96
N VAL A 263 -19.43 -1.50 6.86
CA VAL A 263 -18.36 -1.54 5.87
C VAL A 263 -18.55 -2.75 4.96
N SER A 264 -18.28 -2.60 3.66
CA SER A 264 -18.38 -3.74 2.72
C SER A 264 -17.26 -4.77 2.93
N ASN A 265 -16.06 -4.32 3.31
CA ASN A 265 -14.89 -5.16 3.50
C ASN A 265 -14.36 -5.09 4.95
N PRO A 266 -15.01 -5.77 5.91
CA PRO A 266 -14.61 -5.76 7.32
C PRO A 266 -13.29 -6.48 7.61
N HIS A 267 -12.75 -7.20 6.62
CA HIS A 267 -11.46 -7.89 6.75
C HIS A 267 -10.28 -6.97 6.48
N SER A 268 -10.47 -5.94 5.68
CA SER A 268 -9.46 -4.92 5.39
C SER A 268 -9.61 -3.70 6.29
N LEU A 269 -10.85 -3.32 6.60
CA LEU A 269 -11.19 -2.07 7.27
C LEU A 269 -11.90 -2.35 8.60
N GLY A 270 -11.28 -1.93 9.70
CA GLY A 270 -11.89 -1.89 11.02
C GLY A 270 -12.80 -0.68 11.17
N LEU A 271 -13.91 -0.88 11.88
CA LEU A 271 -14.94 0.12 12.12
C LEU A 271 -15.26 0.21 13.61
N GLN A 272 -15.27 1.43 14.13
CA GLN A 272 -15.91 1.76 15.40
C GLN A 272 -16.82 2.97 15.20
N ALA A 273 -18.08 2.85 15.61
CA ALA A 273 -19.01 3.97 15.61
C ALA A 273 -19.50 4.23 17.03
N VAL A 274 -19.56 5.50 17.42
CA VAL A 274 -20.12 5.96 18.70
C VAL A 274 -21.16 7.03 18.41
N ILE A 275 -22.32 6.90 19.03
CA ILE A 275 -23.40 7.88 18.95
C ILE A 275 -23.58 8.57 20.31
N TYR A 276 -23.77 9.88 20.28
CA TYR A 276 -24.08 10.67 21.47
C TYR A 276 -24.97 11.86 21.11
N GLU A 277 -25.61 12.44 22.12
CA GLU A 277 -26.44 13.64 21.98
C GLU A 277 -25.55 14.89 21.83
N ASP A 278 -25.84 15.71 20.82
CA ASP A 278 -25.10 16.92 20.44
C ASP A 278 -26.02 18.15 20.49
N GLY A 279 -26.75 18.28 21.60
CA GLY A 279 -27.67 19.39 21.87
C GLY A 279 -29.01 19.28 21.13
N HIS A 280 -29.64 20.43 20.89
CA HIS A 280 -30.98 20.50 20.30
C HIS A 280 -31.03 21.44 19.07
N THR A 281 -32.03 21.27 18.22
CA THR A 281 -32.41 22.26 17.18
C THR A 281 -33.11 23.46 17.82
N TYR A 282 -33.32 24.53 17.04
CA TYR A 282 -34.12 25.68 17.49
C TYR A 282 -35.57 25.27 17.84
N ASP A 283 -36.08 24.23 17.17
CA ASP A 283 -37.41 23.66 17.40
C ASP A 283 -37.45 22.67 18.57
N GLY A 284 -36.33 22.44 19.26
CA GLY A 284 -36.24 21.57 20.44
C GLY A 284 -35.95 20.09 20.17
N ASN A 285 -35.78 19.68 18.90
CA ASN A 285 -35.45 18.29 18.55
C ASN A 285 -34.02 17.95 18.97
N THR A 286 -33.82 16.79 19.59
CA THR A 286 -32.48 16.32 19.96
C THR A 286 -31.65 16.05 18.72
N LYS A 287 -30.40 16.50 18.72
CA LYS A 287 -29.41 16.20 17.69
C LYS A 287 -28.57 15.02 18.16
N HIS A 288 -28.34 14.05 17.29
CA HIS A 288 -27.40 12.97 17.55
C HIS A 288 -26.21 13.09 16.60
N ARG A 289 -25.01 13.12 17.17
CA ARG A 289 -23.77 13.05 16.39
C ARG A 289 -23.22 11.63 16.44
N LEU A 290 -22.81 11.14 15.28
CA LEU A 290 -22.15 9.87 15.10
C LEU A 290 -20.70 10.14 14.77
N ASN A 291 -19.79 9.66 15.62
CA ASN A 291 -18.36 9.62 15.33
C ASN A 291 -18.00 8.22 14.85
N ILE A 292 -17.32 8.15 13.72
CA ILE A 292 -16.97 6.93 13.02
C ILE A 292 -15.46 6.90 12.86
N SER A 293 -14.81 6.00 13.59
CA SER A 293 -13.38 5.79 13.53
C SER A 293 -13.06 4.57 12.68
N LEU A 294 -12.11 4.75 11.75
CA LEU A 294 -11.70 3.78 10.76
C LEU A 294 -10.17 3.62 10.76
N ARG A 295 -9.70 2.38 10.80
CA ARG A 295 -8.28 2.02 10.64
C ARG A 295 -8.19 0.68 9.93
N GLN A 296 -7.03 0.37 9.40
CA GLN A 296 -6.78 -0.92 8.79
C GLN A 296 -6.94 -2.05 9.83
N GLN A 297 -7.61 -3.14 9.45
CA GLN A 297 -8.10 -4.17 10.38
C GLN A 297 -6.99 -4.94 11.11
N GLN A 298 -5.86 -5.23 10.44
CA GLN A 298 -4.68 -5.87 11.04
C GLN A 298 -4.10 -5.01 12.18
N HIS A 299 -4.09 -3.68 12.01
CA HIS A 299 -3.57 -2.73 13.00
C HIS A 299 -4.61 -2.29 14.04
N TRP A 300 -5.89 -2.67 13.86
CA TRP A 300 -6.96 -2.30 14.78
C TRP A 300 -6.90 -3.11 16.09
N GLY A 301 -6.42 -4.35 16.05
CA GLY A 301 -6.20 -5.19 17.24
C GLY A 301 -7.48 -5.68 17.95
N ARG A 302 -8.67 -5.49 17.35
CA ARG A 302 -9.96 -5.97 17.91
C ARG A 302 -10.54 -7.21 17.22
N ALA A 303 -9.95 -7.63 16.12
CA ALA A 303 -10.38 -8.81 15.39
C ALA A 303 -9.40 -9.97 15.58
N ASP A 304 -9.92 -11.19 15.41
CA ASP A 304 -9.08 -12.38 15.33
C ASP A 304 -8.08 -12.23 14.17
N PRO A 305 -6.81 -12.62 14.34
CA PRO A 305 -5.82 -12.57 13.24
C PRO A 305 -6.23 -13.35 11.99
N ASN A 306 -7.12 -14.34 12.10
CA ASN A 306 -7.67 -15.08 10.96
C ASN A 306 -8.81 -14.33 10.25
N PHE A 307 -9.25 -13.19 10.77
CA PHE A 307 -10.30 -12.34 10.21
C PHE A 307 -9.74 -11.11 9.47
N THR A 308 -8.49 -11.16 8.99
CA THR A 308 -7.85 -10.04 8.31
C THR A 308 -7.46 -10.37 6.87
N SER A 309 -7.59 -9.38 5.98
CA SER A 309 -7.15 -9.49 4.59
C SER A 309 -5.61 -9.45 4.51
N SER A 310 -5.06 -10.02 3.43
CA SER A 310 -3.62 -9.91 3.16
C SER A 310 -3.16 -8.45 3.04
N ILE A 311 -2.15 -8.08 3.83
CA ILE A 311 -1.52 -6.75 3.76
C ILE A 311 -0.66 -6.54 2.51
N LYS A 312 -0.44 -7.59 1.70
CA LYS A 312 0.39 -7.50 0.50
C LYS A 312 -0.26 -6.61 -0.56
N ARG A 313 -1.59 -6.59 -0.62
CA ARG A 313 -2.33 -5.84 -1.64
C ARG A 313 -3.19 -4.77 -1.02
N PRO A 314 -3.29 -3.59 -1.65
CA PRO A 314 -4.29 -2.60 -1.29
C PRO A 314 -5.69 -3.14 -1.60
N THR A 315 -6.68 -2.66 -0.86
CA THR A 315 -8.08 -3.06 -1.00
C THR A 315 -8.99 -1.85 -0.92
N ILE A 316 -10.25 -2.02 -1.30
CA ILE A 316 -11.27 -0.98 -1.18
C ILE A 316 -12.36 -1.49 -0.27
N SER A 317 -12.91 -0.59 0.55
CA SER A 317 -14.15 -0.77 1.27
C SER A 317 -15.06 0.42 1.02
N THR A 318 -16.36 0.21 1.02
CA THR A 318 -17.33 1.27 1.20
C THR A 318 -17.65 1.40 2.68
N ILE A 319 -17.98 2.60 3.12
CA ILE A 319 -18.69 2.84 4.36
C ILE A 319 -20.10 3.33 4.01
N THR A 320 -21.10 2.77 4.69
CA THR A 320 -22.51 3.13 4.53
C THR A 320 -23.11 3.41 5.89
N LEU A 321 -23.73 4.58 6.04
CA LEU A 321 -24.56 4.95 7.18
C LEU A 321 -26.02 5.06 6.72
N ASP A 322 -26.88 4.25 7.32
CA ASP A 322 -28.34 4.24 7.06
C ASP A 322 -29.10 4.03 8.38
N ILE A 323 -30.44 4.03 8.31
CA ILE A 323 -31.31 3.75 9.45
C ILE A 323 -31.84 2.31 9.36
N ALA A 324 -31.61 1.52 10.39
CA ALA A 324 -31.98 0.10 10.44
C ALA A 324 -33.51 -0.12 10.40
N ASN A 325 -34.27 0.75 11.06
CA ASN A 325 -35.73 0.72 11.15
C ASN A 325 -36.38 1.80 10.26
N LYS A 326 -35.80 2.05 9.08
CA LYS A 326 -36.27 3.03 8.10
C LYS A 326 -37.62 2.64 7.49
N GLU A 327 -38.55 3.58 7.47
CA GLU A 327 -39.84 3.43 6.80
C GLU A 327 -39.72 3.61 5.28
N ILE A 328 -40.62 2.96 4.53
CA ILE A 328 -40.69 3.10 3.07
C ILE A 328 -41.07 4.52 2.61
N SER A 329 -41.65 5.33 3.51
CA SER A 329 -41.94 6.76 3.28
C SER A 329 -40.71 7.66 3.33
N CYS A 330 -39.56 7.16 3.79
CA CYS A 330 -38.29 7.89 3.81
C CYS A 330 -37.64 7.95 2.41
N LEU A 331 -38.33 8.56 1.44
CA LEU A 331 -37.88 8.67 0.05
C LEU A 331 -36.59 9.49 -0.07
N ASP A 332 -36.60 10.69 0.50
CA ASP A 332 -35.50 11.66 0.41
C ASP A 332 -34.30 11.29 1.30
N LEU A 333 -34.47 10.35 2.22
CA LEU A 333 -33.43 9.92 3.14
C LEU A 333 -32.56 8.85 2.48
N LYS A 334 -31.55 9.26 1.73
CA LYS A 334 -30.60 8.33 1.12
C LYS A 334 -29.55 7.86 2.14
N PRO A 335 -29.06 6.62 2.05
CA PRO A 335 -27.91 6.19 2.83
C PRO A 335 -26.67 7.02 2.48
N LEU A 336 -25.95 7.50 3.50
CA LEU A 336 -24.69 8.20 3.29
C LEU A 336 -23.61 7.19 2.97
N THR A 337 -22.90 7.37 1.86
CA THR A 337 -21.83 6.44 1.45
C THR A 337 -20.53 7.16 1.14
N ALA A 338 -19.40 6.51 1.45
CA ALA A 338 -18.07 6.92 1.00
C ALA A 338 -17.22 5.72 0.59
N LEU A 339 -16.19 5.98 -0.21
CA LEU A 339 -15.16 4.99 -0.53
C LEU A 339 -13.93 5.18 0.34
N ILE A 340 -13.43 4.06 0.85
CA ILE A 340 -12.22 3.99 1.64
C ILE A 340 -11.24 3.11 0.87
N SER A 341 -10.18 3.72 0.36
CA SER A 341 -9.02 3.03 -0.19
C SER A 341 -8.10 2.66 0.96
N VAL A 342 -7.97 1.37 1.24
CA VAL A 342 -7.01 0.85 2.22
C VAL A 342 -5.74 0.50 1.44
N GLY A 343 -4.77 1.42 1.44
CA GLY A 343 -3.64 1.37 0.52
C GLY A 343 -2.68 2.54 0.66
N CYS A 344 -1.80 2.71 -0.33
CA CYS A 344 -0.76 3.72 -0.28
C CYS A 344 -1.34 5.14 -0.29
N ASP A 345 -0.95 5.92 0.71
CA ASP A 345 -1.14 7.37 0.77
C ASP A 345 -0.02 8.08 0.00
N LEU A 346 -0.32 8.53 -1.21
CA LEU A 346 0.64 9.15 -2.13
C LEU A 346 1.20 10.49 -1.64
N GLU A 347 0.63 11.07 -0.57
CA GLU A 347 1.14 12.28 0.06
C GLU A 347 2.32 12.00 0.99
N LYS A 348 2.52 10.74 1.39
CA LYS A 348 3.63 10.31 2.24
C LYS A 348 4.92 10.20 1.43
N LYS A 349 6.01 10.68 2.03
CA LYS A 349 7.38 10.51 1.53
C LYS A 349 8.36 10.42 2.69
N ILE A 350 9.51 9.80 2.44
CA ILE A 350 10.62 9.81 3.39
C ILE A 350 11.63 10.90 3.03
N VAL A 351 12.20 11.52 4.06
CA VAL A 351 13.26 12.52 3.95
C VAL A 351 14.37 12.15 4.92
N ILE A 352 15.62 12.29 4.50
CA ILE A 352 16.77 12.06 5.38
C ILE A 352 17.13 13.38 6.05
N GLN A 353 17.15 13.38 7.38
CA GLN A 353 17.50 14.54 8.17
C GLN A 353 18.94 14.98 7.85
N ASN A 354 19.14 16.25 7.50
CA ASN A 354 20.43 16.78 7.03
C ASN A 354 20.93 17.96 7.90
N GLU A 355 20.97 17.77 9.22
CA GLU A 355 21.47 18.80 10.14
C GLU A 355 22.99 19.01 10.03
N ILE A 356 23.75 17.92 9.90
CA ILE A 356 25.21 17.94 9.83
C ILE A 356 25.64 17.59 8.40
N SER A 357 25.84 18.62 7.58
CA SER A 357 26.29 18.47 6.19
C SER A 357 27.75 18.89 6.00
N ALA A 358 28.36 18.40 4.92
CA ALA A 358 29.70 18.78 4.49
C ALA A 358 29.78 20.26 4.10
N CYS A 359 28.68 20.83 3.57
CA CYS A 359 28.58 22.25 3.25
C CYS A 359 28.53 23.11 4.52
N TYR A 360 27.72 22.73 5.51
CA TYR A 360 27.60 23.48 6.75
C TYR A 360 28.93 23.58 7.51
N ASN A 361 29.72 22.50 7.49
CA ASN A 361 31.05 22.44 8.10
C ASN A 361 32.17 22.98 7.20
N GLY A 362 31.84 23.55 6.03
CA GLY A 362 32.82 24.14 5.10
C GLY A 362 33.79 23.15 4.45
N VAL A 363 33.46 21.85 4.46
CA VAL A 363 34.26 20.80 3.81
C VAL A 363 34.05 20.81 2.29
N LEU A 364 32.83 21.08 1.85
CA LEU A 364 32.46 21.24 0.43
C LEU A 364 31.79 22.60 0.24
N ASP A 365 32.01 23.23 -0.91
CA ASP A 365 31.34 24.48 -1.27
C ASP A 365 30.03 24.18 -2.02
N PRO A 366 28.86 24.62 -1.51
CA PRO A 366 27.58 24.42 -2.21
C PRO A 366 27.55 25.05 -3.60
N VAL A 367 28.28 26.15 -3.83
CA VAL A 367 28.33 26.80 -5.16
C VAL A 367 29.08 25.91 -6.14
N ALA A 368 30.21 25.33 -5.72
CA ALA A 368 30.97 24.39 -6.53
C ALA A 368 30.14 23.14 -6.86
N LEU A 369 29.38 22.60 -5.90
CA LEU A 369 28.52 21.43 -6.14
C LEU A 369 27.38 21.72 -7.13
N GLN A 370 26.92 22.97 -7.24
CA GLN A 370 25.90 23.39 -8.20
C GLN A 370 26.46 23.55 -9.62
N ASP A 371 27.76 23.79 -9.77
CA ASP A 371 28.41 24.06 -11.06
C ASP A 371 28.93 22.77 -11.74
N ASN A 372 28.02 21.89 -12.15
CA ASN A 372 28.31 20.63 -12.87
C ASN A 372 29.45 19.81 -12.24
N TYR A 373 29.47 19.73 -10.91
CA TYR A 373 30.50 19.01 -10.17
C TYR A 373 30.51 17.52 -10.52
N SER A 374 31.69 16.96 -10.78
CA SER A 374 31.91 15.52 -10.88
C SER A 374 32.92 15.06 -9.84
N TYR A 375 32.83 13.80 -9.43
CA TYR A 375 33.82 13.17 -8.57
C TYR A 375 34.22 11.80 -9.12
N ILE A 376 35.41 11.35 -8.75
CA ILE A 376 35.97 10.10 -9.23
C ILE A 376 35.78 9.02 -8.17
N ILE A 377 35.35 7.84 -8.60
CA ILE A 377 35.36 6.61 -7.82
C ILE A 377 36.46 5.70 -8.37
N GLU A 378 37.39 5.31 -7.50
CA GLU A 378 38.54 4.48 -7.84
C GLU A 378 38.09 3.08 -8.25
N ARG A 379 38.63 2.53 -9.32
CA ARG A 379 38.28 1.20 -9.87
C ARG A 379 38.34 0.06 -8.85
N GLU A 380 39.18 0.16 -7.83
CA GLU A 380 39.31 -0.85 -6.79
C GLU A 380 38.21 -0.81 -5.72
N ALA A 381 37.37 0.24 -5.70
CA ALA A 381 36.40 0.54 -4.65
C ALA A 381 34.94 0.27 -5.03
N TYR A 382 34.65 -0.01 -6.30
CA TYR A 382 33.28 -0.24 -6.79
C TYR A 382 33.13 -1.44 -7.73
N ASP A 383 31.90 -1.91 -7.86
CA ASP A 383 31.48 -2.95 -8.79
C ASP A 383 30.30 -2.46 -9.64
N PRO A 384 30.48 -2.26 -10.95
CA PRO A 384 29.43 -1.72 -11.82
C PRO A 384 28.24 -2.69 -12.00
N ASN A 385 28.41 -3.98 -11.72
CA ASN A 385 27.41 -5.02 -11.95
C ASN A 385 26.80 -5.58 -10.67
N PHE A 386 27.25 -5.15 -9.48
CA PHE A 386 26.78 -5.65 -8.18
C PHE A 386 26.93 -7.18 -8.01
N ARG A 387 27.97 -7.77 -8.59
CA ARG A 387 28.28 -9.22 -8.60
C ARG A 387 29.50 -9.62 -7.75
N GLY A 388 30.10 -8.68 -7.03
CA GLY A 388 31.36 -8.82 -6.30
C GLY A 388 32.61 -8.73 -7.20
N GLN A 389 32.53 -8.07 -8.36
CA GLN A 389 33.66 -7.91 -9.30
C GLN A 389 34.12 -6.46 -9.36
N LYS A 390 35.40 -6.21 -9.06
CA LYS A 390 35.99 -4.87 -9.14
C LYS A 390 35.99 -4.34 -10.56
N ALA A 391 35.84 -3.03 -10.71
CA ALA A 391 35.93 -2.36 -12.00
C ALA A 391 37.36 -2.37 -12.58
N THR A 392 37.45 -2.12 -13.89
CA THR A 392 38.72 -2.06 -14.62
C THR A 392 39.28 -0.64 -14.75
N GLU A 393 38.42 0.37 -14.69
CA GLU A 393 38.72 1.78 -14.89
C GLU A 393 38.00 2.63 -13.84
N ASP A 394 38.51 3.84 -13.58
CA ASP A 394 37.91 4.75 -12.61
C ASP A 394 36.59 5.31 -13.18
N LEU A 395 35.61 5.53 -12.30
CA LEU A 395 34.30 6.06 -12.68
C LEU A 395 34.20 7.54 -12.34
N GLU A 396 33.97 8.37 -13.37
CA GLU A 396 33.58 9.76 -13.18
C GLU A 396 32.06 9.85 -13.00
N VAL A 397 31.62 10.31 -11.83
CA VAL A 397 30.19 10.44 -11.47
C VAL A 397 29.79 11.92 -11.43
N PRO A 398 28.84 12.37 -12.26
CA PRO A 398 28.27 13.71 -12.15
C PRO A 398 27.39 13.81 -10.90
N TYR A 399 27.58 14.86 -10.10
CA TYR A 399 26.85 15.10 -8.87
C TYR A 399 25.61 15.99 -9.11
N HIS A 400 24.43 15.40 -9.00
CA HIS A 400 23.17 16.11 -9.22
C HIS A 400 22.69 16.86 -7.97
N TYR A 401 23.23 18.06 -7.73
CA TYR A 401 22.92 18.87 -6.54
C TYR A 401 21.42 19.18 -6.38
N GLU A 402 20.68 19.42 -7.46
CA GLU A 402 19.23 19.69 -7.39
C GLU A 402 18.42 18.56 -6.72
N LYS A 403 18.90 17.31 -6.82
CA LYS A 403 18.24 16.14 -6.25
C LYS A 403 18.82 15.75 -4.89
N LEU A 404 20.15 15.81 -4.76
CA LEU A 404 20.87 15.28 -3.59
C LEU A 404 21.15 16.34 -2.52
N GLY A 405 21.13 17.62 -2.87
CA GLY A 405 21.51 18.71 -1.99
C GLY A 405 22.96 18.61 -1.52
N CYS A 406 23.23 19.11 -0.31
CA CYS A 406 24.53 19.01 0.33
C CYS A 406 24.71 17.64 1.01
N PRO A 407 25.84 16.92 0.77
CA PRO A 407 26.08 15.64 1.41
C PRO A 407 26.13 15.72 2.93
N LEU A 408 25.59 14.71 3.59
CA LEU A 408 25.76 14.49 5.04
C LEU A 408 27.23 14.27 5.37
N LEU A 409 27.71 14.79 6.49
CA LEU A 409 29.11 14.63 6.88
C LEU A 409 29.27 13.47 7.88
N VAL A 410 30.06 12.46 7.52
CA VAL A 410 30.28 11.27 8.35
C VAL A 410 31.76 10.94 8.49
N TYR A 411 32.20 10.63 9.71
CA TYR A 411 33.58 10.21 9.97
C TYR A 411 33.73 8.71 9.71
N TYR A 412 34.76 8.30 8.96
CA TYR A 412 34.89 6.92 8.46
C TYR A 412 34.87 5.84 9.56
N ASP A 413 35.50 6.13 10.70
CA ASP A 413 35.66 5.17 11.83
C ASP A 413 34.52 5.25 12.87
N THR A 414 33.47 6.03 12.59
CA THR A 414 32.31 6.15 13.47
C THR A 414 31.12 5.40 12.87
N PRO A 415 30.61 4.33 13.51
CA PRO A 415 29.39 3.66 13.06
C PRO A 415 28.23 4.65 12.96
N TRP A 416 27.60 4.70 11.79
CA TRP A 416 26.63 5.73 11.42
C TRP A 416 25.33 5.10 10.91
N LYS A 417 24.20 5.76 11.20
CA LYS A 417 22.87 5.37 10.72
C LYS A 417 22.13 6.64 10.33
N PRO A 418 21.49 6.71 9.14
CA PRO A 418 20.69 7.87 8.77
C PRO A 418 19.46 7.97 9.66
N VAL A 419 19.07 9.20 10.01
CA VAL A 419 17.76 9.48 10.61
C VAL A 419 16.77 9.70 9.48
N VAL A 420 15.77 8.82 9.42
CA VAL A 420 14.76 8.79 8.36
C VAL A 420 13.48 9.40 8.91
N GLU A 421 12.95 10.42 8.26
CA GLU A 421 11.74 11.12 8.67
C GLU A 421 10.60 10.81 7.70
N LEU A 422 9.40 10.55 8.23
CA LEU A 422 8.17 10.47 7.45
C LEU A 422 7.54 11.86 7.35
N TRP A 423 7.26 12.29 6.13
CA TRP A 423 6.60 13.55 5.82
C TRP A 423 5.28 13.29 5.08
N ARG A 424 4.26 14.07 5.41
CA ARG A 424 2.97 14.07 4.71
C ARG A 424 2.53 15.51 4.45
N GLU A 425 2.13 15.82 3.22
CA GLU A 425 1.73 17.18 2.79
C GLU A 425 2.75 18.28 3.19
N GLY A 426 4.04 17.96 3.18
CA GLY A 426 5.10 18.90 3.57
C GLY A 426 5.19 19.19 5.07
N LYS A 427 4.57 18.35 5.93
CA LYS A 427 4.74 18.38 7.39
C LYS A 427 5.40 17.10 7.89
N PHE A 428 6.39 17.27 8.76
CA PHE A 428 6.98 16.17 9.53
C PHE A 428 5.90 15.44 10.34
N GLN A 429 5.92 14.11 10.30
CA GLN A 429 5.01 13.25 11.06
C GLN A 429 5.77 12.56 12.20
N GLU A 430 6.80 11.79 11.87
CA GLU A 430 7.57 10.99 12.82
C GLU A 430 8.95 10.61 12.26
N VAL A 431 9.82 10.12 13.14
CA VAL A 431 11.04 9.42 12.75
C VAL A 431 10.70 7.95 12.49
N VAL A 432 11.12 7.42 11.35
CA VAL A 432 10.82 6.04 10.95
C VAL A 432 11.63 5.07 11.79
N GLU A 433 10.93 4.28 12.60
CA GLU A 433 11.53 3.19 13.39
C GLU A 433 11.49 1.83 12.66
N ALA A 434 10.83 1.75 11.50
CA ALA A 434 10.68 0.52 10.72
C ALA A 434 12.01 0.00 10.13
N GLU A 435 11.99 -1.24 9.67
CA GLU A 435 13.14 -1.86 8.98
C GLU A 435 13.33 -1.27 7.57
N TYR A 436 14.56 -0.89 7.25
CA TYR A 436 14.95 -0.34 5.96
C TYR A 436 16.33 -0.83 5.51
N VAL A 437 16.62 -0.68 4.22
CA VAL A 437 17.87 -1.12 3.60
C VAL A 437 18.55 0.04 2.88
N LEU A 438 19.88 -0.04 2.78
CA LEU A 438 20.70 0.90 2.01
C LEU A 438 21.45 0.16 0.90
N LEU A 439 21.53 0.77 -0.27
CA LEU A 439 22.41 0.34 -1.36
C LEU A 439 23.10 1.55 -1.99
N GLU A 440 24.42 1.49 -2.16
CA GLU A 440 25.13 2.55 -2.87
C GLU A 440 24.88 2.44 -4.39
N VAL A 441 24.48 3.55 -4.99
CA VAL A 441 23.90 3.59 -6.35
C VAL A 441 24.92 3.29 -7.44
N ASN A 442 26.20 3.60 -7.21
CA ASN A 442 27.29 3.41 -8.16
C ASN A 442 28.06 2.08 -7.94
N GLY A 443 27.61 1.25 -6.98
CA GLY A 443 28.22 -0.03 -6.68
C GLY A 443 29.45 0.05 -5.79
N LEU A 444 29.68 1.15 -5.07
CA LEU A 444 30.70 1.22 -4.02
C LEU A 444 30.43 0.13 -2.98
N PHE A 445 31.48 -0.62 -2.60
CA PHE A 445 31.40 -1.68 -1.59
C PHE A 445 32.33 -1.41 -0.39
N THR A 446 32.87 -0.18 -0.28
CA THR A 446 33.79 0.25 0.79
C THR A 446 33.06 0.63 2.08
N TYR A 447 32.02 -0.13 2.43
CA TYR A 447 31.28 -0.02 3.68
C TYR A 447 30.69 -1.38 4.06
N THR A 448 30.44 -1.57 5.34
CA THR A 448 29.85 -2.77 5.91
C THR A 448 28.86 -2.39 7.02
N TYR A 449 28.36 -3.39 7.75
CA TYR A 449 27.40 -3.22 8.83
C TYR A 449 28.03 -3.62 10.17
N SER A 450 27.64 -2.95 11.24
CA SER A 450 28.18 -3.16 12.59
C SER A 450 27.71 -4.46 13.24
N LEU A 451 26.56 -5.00 12.80
CA LEU A 451 26.02 -6.26 13.31
C LEU A 451 26.16 -7.39 12.29
N THR A 452 26.39 -8.60 12.80
CA THR A 452 26.21 -9.85 12.06
C THR A 452 24.81 -10.41 12.29
N ALA A 453 24.41 -11.42 11.50
CA ALA A 453 23.11 -12.09 11.67
C ALA A 453 22.90 -12.65 13.10
N ASP A 454 23.95 -13.18 13.72
CA ASP A 454 23.91 -13.68 15.10
C ASP A 454 23.77 -12.55 16.13
N MET A 455 24.54 -11.47 15.97
CA MET A 455 24.44 -10.29 16.86
C MET A 455 23.08 -9.59 16.75
N ALA A 456 22.42 -9.68 15.58
CA ALA A 456 21.06 -9.22 15.37
C ALA A 456 19.98 -10.18 15.89
N LEU A 457 20.37 -11.29 16.53
CA LEU A 457 19.47 -12.30 17.10
C LEU A 457 18.48 -12.90 16.08
N CYS A 458 18.94 -13.09 14.84
CA CYS A 458 18.10 -13.68 13.80
C CYS A 458 17.76 -15.14 14.10
N SER A 459 16.47 -15.51 14.01
CA SER A 459 16.03 -16.92 14.09
C SER A 459 16.25 -17.68 12.77
N SER A 460 16.31 -16.96 11.66
CA SER A 460 16.44 -17.49 10.30
C SER A 460 17.55 -16.77 9.54
N GLN A 461 18.02 -17.32 8.42
CA GLN A 461 19.04 -16.62 7.61
C GLN A 461 18.46 -15.32 7.02
N PRO A 462 19.00 -14.12 7.36
CA PRO A 462 18.52 -12.86 6.80
C PRO A 462 18.79 -12.76 5.29
N GLN A 463 17.88 -12.09 4.58
CA GLN A 463 18.05 -11.70 3.19
C GLN A 463 19.19 -10.67 3.04
N ASN A 464 19.76 -10.59 1.85
CA ASN A 464 20.76 -9.59 1.47
C ASN A 464 20.60 -9.16 0.00
N TRP A 465 21.22 -8.05 -0.39
CA TRP A 465 21.13 -7.53 -1.76
C TRP A 465 21.53 -8.54 -2.83
N THR A 466 22.53 -9.40 -2.57
CA THR A 466 22.94 -10.43 -3.53
C THR A 466 21.85 -11.48 -3.76
N THR A 467 21.10 -11.86 -2.72
CA THR A 467 19.97 -12.79 -2.83
C THR A 467 18.76 -12.15 -3.50
N ILE A 468 18.48 -10.87 -3.22
CA ILE A 468 17.39 -10.13 -3.82
C ILE A 468 17.66 -9.85 -5.30
N ALA A 469 18.87 -9.40 -5.65
CA ALA A 469 19.25 -9.14 -7.05
C ALA A 469 19.14 -10.40 -7.94
N LYS A 470 19.41 -11.60 -7.40
CA LYS A 470 19.24 -12.86 -8.13
C LYS A 470 17.77 -13.21 -8.40
N THR A 471 16.86 -12.78 -7.53
CA THR A 471 15.42 -13.08 -7.63
C THR A 471 14.64 -11.97 -8.35
N ALA A 472 15.21 -10.76 -8.45
CA ALA A 472 14.57 -9.57 -9.00
C ALA A 472 14.31 -9.60 -10.53
N GLY A 473 15.00 -10.45 -11.29
CA GLY A 473 14.86 -10.50 -12.75
C GLY A 473 15.12 -9.14 -13.42
N ASP A 474 14.12 -8.61 -14.12
CA ASP A 474 14.20 -7.34 -14.87
C ASP A 474 14.05 -6.08 -13.98
N LYS A 475 13.74 -6.20 -12.68
CA LYS A 475 13.49 -5.05 -11.78
C LYS A 475 14.75 -4.22 -11.42
N GLY A 476 15.93 -4.61 -11.88
CA GLY A 476 17.19 -3.91 -11.60
C GLY A 476 17.72 -4.13 -10.17
N PRO A 477 18.81 -3.43 -9.76
CA PRO A 477 19.49 -3.68 -8.50
C PRO A 477 18.72 -3.16 -7.26
N PHE A 478 17.79 -2.22 -7.43
CA PHE A 478 17.04 -1.58 -6.34
C PHE A 478 15.67 -2.24 -6.06
N ALA A 479 15.57 -3.55 -6.31
CA ALA A 479 14.29 -4.26 -6.26
C ALA A 479 13.86 -4.70 -4.84
N TRP A 480 14.60 -4.37 -3.78
CA TRP A 480 14.26 -4.78 -2.43
C TRP A 480 13.20 -3.85 -1.83
N ASP A 481 12.02 -4.41 -1.60
CA ASP A 481 10.83 -3.69 -1.20
C ASP A 481 10.00 -4.49 -0.18
N ARG A 482 8.91 -3.88 0.28
CA ARG A 482 7.96 -4.51 1.20
C ARG A 482 7.28 -5.78 0.68
N GLU A 483 7.25 -6.02 -0.63
CA GLU A 483 6.54 -7.16 -1.22
C GLU A 483 7.40 -8.44 -1.17
N ASN A 484 8.73 -8.29 -1.21
CA ASN A 484 9.68 -9.40 -1.22
C ASN A 484 10.52 -9.54 0.06
N TYR A 485 10.47 -8.57 0.96
CA TYR A 485 11.14 -8.65 2.25
C TYR A 485 10.49 -9.67 3.20
N VAL A 486 11.34 -10.43 3.89
CA VAL A 486 10.97 -11.35 4.96
C VAL A 486 11.93 -11.13 6.12
N SER A 487 11.40 -10.69 7.26
CA SER A 487 12.20 -10.46 8.45
C SER A 487 12.85 -11.76 8.93
N CYS A 488 14.10 -11.65 9.41
CA CYS A 488 14.81 -12.82 9.95
C CYS A 488 14.22 -13.28 11.30
N HIS A 489 13.44 -12.42 11.94
CA HIS A 489 12.75 -12.66 13.22
C HIS A 489 11.33 -13.24 13.03
N ASP A 490 10.85 -13.45 11.79
CA ASP A 490 9.54 -14.05 11.54
C ASP A 490 9.52 -15.53 12.00
N PRO A 491 8.66 -15.91 12.96
CA PRO A 491 8.59 -17.29 13.46
C PRO A 491 8.10 -18.29 12.41
N ASN A 492 7.45 -17.84 11.34
CA ASN A 492 7.00 -18.70 10.24
C ASN A 492 8.09 -18.93 9.18
N ASN A 493 9.24 -18.26 9.30
CA ASN A 493 10.35 -18.43 8.38
C ASN A 493 11.18 -19.66 8.75
N ASN A 494 11.01 -20.72 7.96
CA ASN A 494 11.69 -22.00 8.17
C ASN A 494 13.13 -22.06 7.62
N ALA A 495 13.68 -20.95 7.12
CA ALA A 495 15.04 -20.92 6.59
C ALA A 495 16.08 -21.04 7.74
N PRO A 496 16.92 -22.10 7.78
CA PRO A 496 17.89 -22.26 8.86
C PRO A 496 18.97 -21.17 8.81
N LEU A 497 19.36 -20.63 9.97
CA LEU A 497 20.51 -19.74 10.10
C LEU A 497 21.81 -20.54 9.90
N ARG A 498 22.33 -20.55 8.67
CA ARG A 498 23.54 -21.32 8.31
C ARG A 498 24.82 -20.52 8.46
N TRP A 499 24.74 -19.20 8.27
CA TRP A 499 25.88 -18.30 8.28
C TRP A 499 25.65 -17.17 9.29
N PRO A 500 25.93 -17.41 10.59
CA PRO A 500 25.71 -16.44 11.66
C PRO A 500 26.61 -15.20 11.56
N GLU A 501 27.81 -15.35 10.97
CA GLU A 501 28.84 -14.31 10.93
C GLU A 501 28.67 -13.32 9.76
N VAL A 502 27.70 -13.52 8.86
CA VAL A 502 27.52 -12.61 7.73
C VAL A 502 27.00 -11.24 8.21
N PRO A 503 27.42 -10.14 7.56
CA PRO A 503 26.89 -8.81 7.88
C PRO A 503 25.37 -8.77 7.73
N TYR A 504 24.70 -8.22 8.74
CA TYR A 504 23.26 -7.98 8.72
C TYR A 504 23.00 -6.66 7.98
N GLN A 505 22.34 -6.72 6.82
CA GLN A 505 22.19 -5.55 5.93
C GLN A 505 20.94 -4.70 6.18
N ILE A 506 20.11 -5.11 7.13
CA ILE A 506 18.87 -4.41 7.50
C ILE A 506 19.20 -3.43 8.63
N LEU A 507 18.72 -2.20 8.49
CA LEU A 507 18.83 -1.14 9.48
C LEU A 507 17.46 -0.81 10.06
N GLY A 508 17.44 -0.13 11.21
CA GLY A 508 16.19 0.21 11.89
C GLY A 508 15.54 -0.99 12.57
N GLY A 509 14.23 -0.90 12.78
CA GLY A 509 13.45 -1.90 13.49
C GLY A 509 13.95 -2.10 14.93
N PRO A 510 13.97 -3.36 15.42
CA PRO A 510 14.43 -3.67 16.77
C PRO A 510 15.96 -3.65 16.93
N THR A 511 16.72 -3.31 15.89
CA THR A 511 18.18 -3.44 15.88
C THR A 511 18.90 -2.10 15.90
N GLU A 512 19.99 -2.03 16.65
CA GLU A 512 20.91 -0.89 16.68
C GLU A 512 22.00 -1.01 15.60
N ASN A 513 21.67 -1.63 14.45
CA ASN A 513 22.61 -1.81 13.36
C ASN A 513 22.98 -0.47 12.71
N LYS A 514 24.24 -0.35 12.31
CA LYS A 514 24.85 0.87 11.76
C LYS A 514 25.75 0.51 10.59
N VAL A 515 25.93 1.47 9.68
CA VAL A 515 26.92 1.41 8.61
C VAL A 515 28.28 1.77 9.18
N VAL A 516 29.31 1.01 8.78
CA VAL A 516 30.71 1.26 9.09
C VAL A 516 31.45 1.43 7.77
N PHE A 517 32.22 2.49 7.61
CA PHE A 517 32.92 2.76 6.36
C PHE A 517 34.34 2.21 6.41
N ASP A 518 34.82 1.73 5.27
CA ASP A 518 36.24 1.41 5.12
C ASP A 518 37.05 2.72 5.08
N GLN A 519 38.38 2.58 5.09
CA GLN A 519 39.32 3.70 5.06
C GLN A 519 39.39 4.35 3.67
N ARG A 520 38.29 5.01 3.26
CA ARG A 520 38.13 5.77 2.02
C ARG A 520 37.42 7.09 2.31
N ASN A 521 37.97 8.19 1.77
CA ASN A 521 37.27 9.47 1.76
C ASN A 521 36.54 9.66 0.44
N GLY A 522 35.36 10.26 0.47
CA GLY A 522 34.64 10.59 -0.76
C GLY A 522 33.13 10.64 -0.58
N ILE A 523 32.46 10.91 -1.70
CA ILE A 523 31.00 10.95 -1.77
C ILE A 523 30.47 9.53 -2.01
N TYR A 524 29.42 9.18 -1.27
CA TYR A 524 28.59 7.98 -1.41
C TYR A 524 27.16 8.45 -1.72
N ILE A 525 26.52 7.83 -2.71
CA ILE A 525 25.11 8.09 -3.00
C ILE A 525 24.32 6.84 -2.63
N PHE A 526 23.52 6.93 -1.57
CA PHE A 526 22.72 5.81 -1.10
C PHE A 526 21.28 5.91 -1.60
N PHE A 527 20.79 4.79 -2.11
CA PHE A 527 19.37 4.49 -2.20
C PHE A 527 18.91 3.87 -0.88
N ILE A 528 17.81 4.39 -0.34
CA ILE A 528 17.15 3.87 0.85
C ILE A 528 15.73 3.44 0.49
N SER A 529 15.31 2.29 1.03
CA SER A 529 13.96 1.75 0.88
C SER A 529 13.48 1.22 2.22
N ILE A 530 12.29 1.65 2.67
CA ILE A 530 11.60 1.03 3.80
C ILE A 530 11.03 -0.31 3.34
N VAL A 531 11.43 -1.39 3.99
CA VAL A 531 11.08 -2.76 3.59
C VAL A 531 10.09 -3.43 4.53
N ASP A 532 9.82 -2.86 5.71
CA ASP A 532 8.84 -3.40 6.64
C ASP A 532 7.43 -3.46 6.01
N PRO A 533 6.85 -4.67 5.83
CA PRO A 533 5.56 -4.83 5.20
C PRO A 533 4.38 -4.29 6.02
N TYR A 534 4.57 -4.02 7.31
CA TYR A 534 3.56 -3.52 8.26
C TYR A 534 3.66 -2.00 8.50
N TYR A 535 4.63 -1.32 7.89
CA TYR A 535 4.82 0.12 8.13
C TYR A 535 3.96 1.01 7.22
N SER A 536 3.93 0.71 5.92
CA SER A 536 3.16 1.45 4.91
C SER A 536 2.85 0.56 3.70
N TYR A 537 1.75 0.83 3.01
CA TYR A 537 1.47 0.30 1.67
C TYR A 537 2.30 0.97 0.57
N CYS A 538 2.89 2.13 0.85
CA CYS A 538 3.69 2.87 -0.12
C CYS A 538 5.10 2.30 -0.26
N HIS A 539 5.65 2.42 -1.47
CA HIS A 539 7.08 2.27 -1.70
C HIS A 539 7.77 3.56 -1.22
N LEU A 540 8.13 3.57 0.06
CA LEU A 540 8.83 4.69 0.68
C LEU A 540 10.33 4.55 0.42
N GLU A 541 10.77 5.20 -0.65
CA GLU A 541 12.15 5.18 -1.10
C GLU A 541 12.66 6.59 -1.42
N THR A 542 13.97 6.79 -1.27
CA THR A 542 14.62 8.03 -1.70
C THR A 542 16.11 7.79 -1.96
N THR A 543 16.79 8.80 -2.51
CA THR A 543 18.24 8.81 -2.69
C THR A 543 18.83 10.02 -1.98
N PHE A 544 20.00 9.83 -1.36
CA PHE A 544 20.67 10.90 -0.63
C PHE A 544 22.19 10.69 -0.67
N SER A 545 22.95 11.73 -0.36
CA SER A 545 24.41 11.71 -0.43
C SER A 545 25.08 11.86 0.93
N VAL A 546 26.23 11.21 1.08
CA VAL A 546 27.08 11.25 2.27
C VAL A 546 28.51 11.53 1.83
N TYR A 547 29.20 12.45 2.50
CA TYR A 547 30.64 12.65 2.38
C TYR A 547 31.34 12.05 3.59
N VAL A 548 32.15 11.03 3.32
CA VAL A 548 32.97 10.35 4.33
C VAL A 548 34.34 11.00 4.39
N TYR A 549 34.80 11.33 5.60
CA TYR A 549 36.07 12.00 5.83
C TYR A 549 36.91 11.32 6.93
N GLY A 550 38.19 11.69 6.98
CA GLY A 550 39.12 11.28 8.05
C GLY A 550 39.95 10.03 7.76
N ALA A 551 39.71 9.33 6.65
CA ALA A 551 40.47 8.17 6.23
C ALA A 551 41.81 8.59 5.60
N PHE A 552 42.84 8.79 6.41
CA PHE A 552 44.20 9.02 5.92
C PHE A 552 44.78 7.73 5.34
N PRO A 553 45.65 7.76 4.32
CA PRO A 553 46.27 6.55 3.78
C PRO A 553 47.05 5.82 4.88
N LEU A 554 46.92 4.49 4.94
CA LEU A 554 47.70 3.66 5.87
C LEU A 554 49.19 3.90 5.62
N PRO A 555 49.98 4.15 6.68
CA PRO A 555 51.42 4.34 6.52
C PRO A 555 52.02 3.07 5.93
N ILE A 556 52.72 3.22 4.79
CA ILE A 556 53.35 2.11 4.03
C ILE A 556 54.31 1.30 4.91
N PHE A 557 54.87 1.93 5.95
CA PHE A 557 55.69 1.28 6.96
C PHE A 557 55.02 1.36 8.33
N PRO A 558 54.96 0.27 9.12
CA PRO A 558 54.51 0.33 10.49
C PRO A 558 55.33 1.39 11.24
N PRO A 559 54.69 2.36 11.92
CA PRO A 559 55.40 3.46 12.57
C PRO A 559 56.45 2.95 13.57
N GLU A 560 56.19 1.80 14.20
CA GLU A 560 57.13 1.09 15.08
C GLU A 560 58.45 0.74 14.38
N ILE A 561 58.39 0.19 13.17
CA ILE A 561 59.59 -0.20 12.40
C ILE A 561 60.35 1.05 11.99
N THR A 562 59.64 2.11 11.56
CA THR A 562 60.27 3.37 11.18
C THR A 562 60.97 4.02 12.38
N ILE A 563 60.35 4.01 13.55
CA ILE A 563 60.91 4.53 14.80
C ILE A 563 62.13 3.70 15.22
N VAL A 564 62.06 2.36 15.18
CA VAL A 564 63.18 1.48 15.53
C VAL A 564 64.36 1.67 14.58
N LEU A 565 64.11 1.83 13.28
CA LEU A 565 65.18 2.09 12.30
C LEU A 565 65.82 3.47 12.51
N LEU A 566 65.03 4.52 12.76
CA LEU A 566 65.53 5.86 13.03
C LEU A 566 66.32 5.93 14.35
N THR A 567 65.79 5.34 15.41
CA THR A 567 66.48 5.26 16.72
C THR A 567 67.74 4.40 16.64
N GLY A 568 67.69 3.27 15.94
CA GLY A 568 68.86 2.44 15.67
C GLY A 568 69.93 3.19 14.87
N ALA A 569 69.54 3.89 13.81
CA ALA A 569 70.47 4.67 12.98
C ALA A 569 71.11 5.84 13.74
N THR A 570 70.33 6.54 14.58
CA THR A 570 70.84 7.64 15.43
C THR A 570 71.78 7.12 16.52
N LEU A 571 71.44 6.02 17.20
CA LEU A 571 72.34 5.40 18.18
C LEU A 571 73.61 4.86 17.54
N LEU A 572 73.52 4.24 16.36
CA LEU A 572 74.67 3.72 15.64
C LEU A 572 75.58 4.85 15.15
N SER A 573 75.03 5.97 14.70
CA SER A 573 75.81 7.15 14.29
C SER A 573 76.49 7.83 15.49
N VAL A 574 75.81 7.93 16.64
CA VAL A 574 76.43 8.40 17.89
C VAL A 574 77.55 7.44 18.35
N TRP A 575 77.31 6.13 18.29
CA TRP A 575 78.31 5.11 18.64
C TRP A 575 79.53 5.17 17.71
N LEU A 576 79.32 5.28 16.39
CA LEU A 576 80.38 5.45 15.41
C LEU A 576 81.16 6.75 15.65
N ALA A 577 80.47 7.88 15.91
CA ALA A 577 81.13 9.15 16.22
C ALA A 577 81.99 9.09 17.50
N TYR A 578 81.60 8.29 18.48
CA TYR A 578 82.37 8.06 19.71
C TYR A 578 83.53 7.07 19.53
N MET A 579 83.33 5.98 18.77
CA MET A 579 84.31 4.90 18.61
C MET A 579 85.39 5.20 17.57
N ILE A 580 85.06 5.89 16.47
CA ILE A 580 86.00 6.20 15.38
C ILE A 580 87.24 6.98 15.87
N PRO A 581 87.13 8.05 16.71
CA PRO A 581 88.29 8.75 17.25
C PRO A 581 89.16 7.89 18.17
N LYS A 582 88.54 6.98 18.94
CA LYS A 582 89.24 6.07 19.86
C LYS A 582 90.02 4.97 19.13
N LEU A 583 89.48 4.45 18.03
CA LEU A 583 90.13 3.46 17.15
C LEU A 583 91.25 4.06 16.28
N LEU A 584 91.24 5.38 16.05
CA LEU A 584 92.31 6.08 15.34
C LEU A 584 93.57 6.33 16.19
N HIS A 585 93.51 6.13 17.51
CA HIS A 585 94.62 6.35 18.45
C HIS A 585 95.43 5.09 18.84
N THR A 586 95.05 3.90 18.35
CA THR A 586 95.78 2.63 18.54
C THR A 586 96.60 2.26 17.30
N GLU A 587 97.63 1.41 17.42
CA GLU A 587 98.56 1.04 16.33
C GLU A 587 97.88 0.48 15.06
N GLN A 588 96.67 -0.08 15.17
CA GLN A 588 95.87 -0.51 14.01
C GLN A 588 95.23 0.65 13.22
N GLY A 589 95.04 1.83 13.84
CA GLY A 589 94.46 3.03 13.22
C GLY A 589 95.33 3.65 12.12
N LEU A 590 96.67 3.45 12.18
CA LEU A 590 97.61 3.91 11.15
C LEU A 590 97.46 3.14 9.82
N ARG A 591 97.05 1.85 9.85
CA ARG A 591 96.73 1.07 8.64
C ARG A 591 95.42 1.51 7.98
N VAL A 592 94.43 1.88 8.78
CA VAL A 592 93.12 2.35 8.28
C VAL A 592 93.23 3.74 7.65
N LYS A 593 94.11 4.61 8.17
CA LYS A 593 94.44 5.90 7.54
C LYS A 593 95.03 5.71 6.13
N GLY A 594 95.87 4.69 5.93
CA GLY A 594 96.41 4.34 4.60
C GLY A 594 95.34 3.85 3.61
N PHE A 595 94.35 3.09 4.08
CA PHE A 595 93.25 2.59 3.25
C PHE A 595 92.30 3.70 2.80
N TRP A 596 91.93 4.62 3.69
CA TRP A 596 91.08 5.77 3.37
C TRP A 596 91.78 6.80 2.47
N VAL A 597 93.09 6.99 2.60
CA VAL A 597 93.87 7.82 1.65
C VAL A 597 93.95 7.18 0.26
N SER A 598 94.02 5.85 0.17
CA SER A 598 93.94 5.09 -1.10
C SER A 598 92.56 5.21 -1.77
N LEU A 599 91.48 5.08 -0.99
CA LEU A 599 90.11 5.21 -1.51
C LEU A 599 89.81 6.64 -1.98
N ARG A 600 90.25 7.66 -1.22
CA ARG A 600 90.10 9.07 -1.61
C ARG A 600 90.90 9.41 -2.86
N ARG A 601 92.06 8.78 -3.10
CA ARG A 601 92.81 8.88 -4.37
C ARG A 601 92.09 8.20 -5.55
N ARG A 602 91.39 7.07 -5.33
CA ARG A 602 90.56 6.42 -6.36
C ARG A 602 89.33 7.25 -6.73
N CYS A 603 88.61 7.81 -5.75
CA CYS A 603 87.47 8.70 -6.04
C CYS A 603 87.90 10.01 -6.72
N ARG A 604 89.07 10.58 -6.35
CA ARG A 604 89.59 11.78 -7.03
C ARG A 604 90.02 11.52 -8.48
N LYS A 605 90.43 10.29 -8.82
CA LYS A 605 90.69 9.86 -10.21
C LYS A 605 89.40 9.66 -11.01
N SER A 606 88.32 9.15 -10.40
CA SER A 606 87.02 9.02 -11.08
C SER A 606 86.30 10.36 -11.27
N CYS A 607 86.47 11.33 -10.35
CA CYS A 607 85.86 12.66 -10.50
C CYS A 607 86.64 13.62 -11.43
N ALA A 608 87.84 13.27 -11.90
CA ALA A 608 88.57 14.05 -12.91
C ALA A 608 88.15 13.73 -14.36
N CYS A 609 87.26 12.76 -14.58
CA CYS A 609 86.78 12.37 -15.91
C CYS A 609 85.39 12.93 -16.31
N VAL A 610 84.77 13.81 -15.51
CA VAL A 610 83.41 14.33 -15.83
C VAL A 610 83.38 15.85 -16.05
N TRP A 611 84.53 16.53 -16.09
CA TRP A 611 84.65 17.94 -16.49
C TRP A 611 85.55 18.10 -17.73
N ALA A 612 85.08 17.58 -18.87
CA ALA A 612 85.46 18.00 -20.23
C ALA A 612 84.38 17.44 -21.19
N ARG A 613 83.29 18.17 -21.45
CA ARG A 613 83.03 19.25 -22.44
C ARG A 613 82.46 18.70 -23.77
N CYS A 614 81.33 19.33 -24.14
CA CYS A 614 80.64 19.37 -25.44
C CYS A 614 79.83 18.13 -25.84
#